data_AF-A0A9C9G4U4-F1
#
_entry.id   AF-A0A9C9G4U4-F1
#
_cell.length_a   1.000
_cell.length_b   1.000
_cell.length_c   1.000
_cell.angle_alpha   90.00
_cell.angle_beta   90.00
_cell.angle_gamma   90.00
#
_symmetry.space_group_name_H-M   'P 1'
#
loop_
_entity.id
_entity.type
_entity.pdbx_description
1 polymer ?
#
loop_
_entity_poly.entity_id
_entity_poly.type
_entity_poly.pdbx_seq_one_letter_code
_entity_poly.pdbx_strand_id
1 'polypeptide(L)'
;HENVQCYQDTDGWYLMFRSRCIHLKKKGGCAIYETRPQICRDYDNDYCEYDEPPEKNFKKFFDGYHALHKYCKKRFKTWDR
;
A
#
# COMPACT_ATOMS: atom_id res chain seq x y z
N HIS A 1 -0.40 -8.29 10.26
CA HIS A 1 -0.05 -8.65 8.88
C HIS A 1 1.43 -8.39 8.70
N GLU A 2 2.18 -9.42 8.34
CA GLU A 2 3.58 -9.24 7.92
C GLU A 2 3.61 -8.54 6.55
N ASN A 3 4.73 -7.86 6.24
CA ASN A 3 4.98 -7.30 4.91
C ASN A 3 3.93 -6.27 4.44
N VAL A 4 3.33 -5.54 5.39
CA VAL A 4 2.41 -4.44 5.11
C VAL A 4 3.03 -3.12 5.57
N GLN A 5 3.10 -2.18 4.65
CA GLN A 5 3.67 -0.85 4.84
C GLN A 5 2.62 0.20 4.48
N CYS A 6 2.77 1.41 5.00
CA CYS A 6 1.86 2.52 4.71
C CYS A 6 2.67 3.77 4.37
N TYR A 7 2.25 4.50 3.35
CA TYR A 7 2.87 5.76 2.99
C TYR A 7 1.82 6.81 2.62
N GLN A 8 2.26 8.07 2.62
CA GLN A 8 1.47 9.21 2.19
C GLN A 8 2.27 10.00 1.17
N ASP A 9 1.63 10.46 0.09
CA ASP A 9 2.22 11.34 -0.92
C ASP A 9 1.32 12.57 -1.20
N THR A 10 1.36 13.12 -2.42
CA THR A 10 0.49 14.22 -2.85
C THR A 10 -0.98 13.84 -2.98
N ASP A 11 -1.25 12.60 -3.33
CA ASP A 11 -2.54 12.14 -3.81
C ASP A 11 -3.33 11.47 -2.67
N GLY A 12 -2.63 10.96 -1.66
CA GLY A 12 -3.28 10.51 -0.45
C GLY A 12 -2.49 9.53 0.38
N TRP A 13 -3.22 8.59 0.98
CA TRP A 13 -2.68 7.52 1.82
C TRP A 13 -2.77 6.19 1.07
N TYR A 14 -1.68 5.44 1.14
CA TYR A 14 -1.53 4.18 0.43
C TYR A 14 -1.13 3.08 1.41
N LEU A 15 -1.64 1.88 1.15
CA LEU A 15 -1.28 0.66 1.85
C LEU A 15 -0.55 -0.25 0.86
N MET A 16 0.69 -0.59 1.17
CA MET A 16 1.54 -1.41 0.33
C MET A 16 1.68 -2.81 0.93
N PHE A 17 1.31 -3.81 0.14
CA PHE A 17 1.46 -5.22 0.47
C PHE A 17 2.66 -5.79 -0.29
N ARG A 18 3.73 -6.18 0.41
CA ARG A 18 4.89 -6.87 -0.19
C ARG A 18 4.68 -8.38 -0.34
N SER A 19 3.54 -8.89 0.12
CA SER A 19 3.16 -10.29 -0.01
C SER A 19 2.71 -10.62 -1.43
N ARG A 20 3.14 -11.78 -1.95
CA ARG A 20 2.72 -12.25 -3.27
C ARG A 20 1.22 -12.54 -3.29
N CYS A 21 0.51 -11.99 -4.26
CA CYS A 21 -0.91 -12.31 -4.48
C CYS A 21 -1.10 -13.81 -4.75
N ILE A 22 -2.01 -14.45 -4.01
CA ILE A 22 -2.31 -15.89 -4.12
C ILE A 22 -2.91 -16.27 -5.48
N HIS A 23 -3.47 -15.30 -6.21
CA HIS A 23 -4.04 -15.49 -7.54
C HIS A 23 -3.05 -15.15 -8.68
N LEU A 24 -1.77 -14.86 -8.38
CA LEU A 24 -0.77 -14.52 -9.39
C LEU A 24 -0.28 -15.76 -10.14
N LYS A 25 -0.57 -15.84 -11.45
CA LYS A 25 -0.08 -16.90 -12.34
C LYS A 25 1.44 -16.85 -12.48
N LYS A 26 2.05 -17.96 -12.90
CA LYS A 26 3.51 -18.06 -13.14
C LYS A 26 4.05 -17.01 -14.12
N LYS A 27 3.25 -16.59 -15.11
CA LYS A 27 3.62 -15.58 -16.12
C LYS A 27 3.10 -14.16 -15.82
N GLY A 28 2.72 -13.86 -14.58
CA GLY A 28 2.36 -12.49 -14.16
C GLY A 28 0.89 -12.08 -14.28
N GLY A 29 0.02 -12.90 -14.89
CA GLY A 29 -1.42 -12.59 -14.98
C GLY A 29 -2.22 -12.95 -13.72
N CYS A 30 -3.41 -12.34 -13.56
CA CYS A 30 -4.36 -12.69 -12.49
C CYS A 30 -5.16 -13.96 -12.85
N ALA A 31 -5.25 -14.93 -11.94
CA ALA A 31 -6.02 -16.17 -12.08
C ALA A 31 -7.53 -15.98 -11.98
N ILE A 32 -7.97 -14.90 -11.33
CA ILE A 32 -9.38 -14.59 -11.11
C ILE A 32 -9.78 -13.29 -11.82
N TYR A 33 -9.24 -13.03 -13.02
CA TYR A 33 -9.34 -11.72 -13.68
C TYR A 33 -10.79 -11.18 -13.76
N GLU A 34 -11.75 -12.01 -14.19
CA GLU A 34 -13.17 -11.63 -14.29
C GLU A 34 -13.82 -11.34 -12.92
N THR A 35 -13.47 -12.12 -11.91
CA THR A 35 -14.04 -12.04 -10.57
C THR A 35 -13.11 -11.31 -9.59
N ARG A 36 -12.15 -10.52 -10.09
CA ARG A 36 -11.15 -9.84 -9.25
C ARG A 36 -11.85 -8.84 -8.31
N PRO A 37 -11.35 -8.64 -7.08
CA PRO A 37 -11.92 -7.65 -6.17
C PRO A 37 -11.97 -6.25 -6.79
N GLN A 38 -12.91 -5.43 -6.36
CA GLN A 38 -13.13 -4.10 -6.95
C GLN A 38 -11.87 -3.22 -6.91
N ILE A 39 -11.10 -3.26 -5.81
CA ILE A 39 -9.81 -2.55 -5.70
C ILE A 39 -8.81 -2.91 -6.82
N CYS A 40 -8.83 -4.15 -7.32
CA CYS A 40 -8.00 -4.57 -8.45
C CYS A 40 -8.62 -4.24 -9.81
N ARG A 41 -9.92 -3.91 -9.86
CA ARG A 41 -10.59 -3.42 -11.07
C ARG A 41 -10.39 -1.93 -11.25
N ASP A 42 -10.39 -1.20 -10.14
CA ASP A 42 -10.22 0.25 -10.09
C ASP A 42 -8.75 0.67 -10.23
N TYR A 43 -7.81 -0.28 -10.14
CA TYR A 43 -6.38 -0.01 -10.29
C TYR A 43 -6.03 0.24 -11.76
N ASP A 44 -5.34 1.35 -12.00
CA ASP A 44 -4.76 1.75 -13.29
C ASP A 44 -3.23 1.68 -13.22
N ASN A 45 -2.59 1.32 -14.34
CA ASN A 45 -1.14 1.23 -14.47
C ASN A 45 -0.52 2.40 -15.25
N ASP A 46 -1.26 3.47 -15.53
CA ASP A 46 -0.79 4.66 -16.25
C ASP A 46 0.46 5.31 -15.62
N TYR A 47 0.63 5.21 -14.30
CA TYR A 47 1.87 5.58 -13.61
C TYR A 47 2.17 4.56 -12.51
N CYS A 48 3.18 3.72 -12.71
CA CYS A 48 3.53 2.67 -11.75
C CYS A 48 4.98 2.76 -11.27
N GLU A 49 5.32 1.94 -10.28
CA GLU A 49 6.63 1.95 -9.62
C GLU A 49 7.79 1.53 -10.56
N TYR A 50 7.48 1.01 -11.74
CA TYR A 50 8.44 0.77 -12.80
C TYR A 50 8.93 2.08 -13.43
N ASP A 51 8.06 3.08 -13.53
CA ASP A 51 8.35 4.37 -14.15
C ASP A 51 9.14 5.27 -13.18
N GLU A 52 8.74 5.29 -11.90
CA GLU A 52 9.48 5.97 -10.84
C GLU A 52 9.32 5.29 -9.46
N PRO A 53 10.41 5.13 -8.67
CA PRO A 53 10.31 4.61 -7.32
C PRO A 53 9.41 5.48 -6.43
N PRO A 54 8.40 4.90 -5.77
CA PRO A 54 7.43 5.65 -4.97
C PRO A 54 8.10 6.37 -3.79
N GLU A 55 9.25 5.87 -3.30
CA GLU A 55 10.02 6.45 -2.20
C GLU A 55 10.42 7.91 -2.42
N LYS A 56 10.59 8.34 -3.67
CA LYS A 56 10.92 9.74 -3.99
C LYS A 56 9.80 10.71 -3.64
N ASN A 57 8.56 10.24 -3.62
CA ASN A 57 7.36 11.06 -3.44
C ASN A 57 6.74 10.91 -2.04
N PHE A 58 7.35 10.12 -1.16
CA PHE A 58 6.85 9.90 0.20
C PHE A 58 6.94 11.18 1.04
N LYS A 59 5.78 11.71 1.42
CA LYS A 59 5.64 12.70 2.52
C LYS A 59 5.71 12.01 3.88
N LYS A 60 5.22 10.78 3.98
CA LYS A 60 5.29 9.92 5.17
C LYS A 60 5.48 8.48 4.74
N PHE A 61 6.24 7.73 5.53
CA PHE A 61 6.42 6.30 5.35
C PHE A 61 6.45 5.59 6.70
N PHE A 62 5.79 4.45 6.75
CA PHE A 62 5.69 3.57 7.90
C PHE A 62 5.94 2.14 7.42
N ASP A 63 7.03 1.55 7.88
CA ASP A 63 7.47 0.19 7.54
C ASP A 63 6.60 -0.91 8.20
N GLY A 64 5.67 -0.52 9.07
CA GLY A 64 4.72 -1.41 9.70
C GLY A 64 3.87 -0.74 10.76
N TYR A 65 3.07 -1.55 11.44
CA TYR A 65 2.10 -1.09 12.45
C TYR A 65 2.75 -0.27 13.57
N HIS A 66 3.88 -0.71 14.12
CA HIS A 66 4.49 -0.03 15.25
C HIS A 66 4.98 1.39 14.92
N ALA A 67 5.52 1.61 13.71
CA ALA A 67 5.93 2.93 13.25
C ALA A 67 4.73 3.88 13.09
N LEU A 68 3.65 3.39 12.44
CA LEU A 68 2.41 4.16 12.28
C LEU A 68 1.77 4.48 13.64
N HIS A 69 1.68 3.49 14.51
CA HIS A 69 1.10 3.64 15.84
C HIS A 69 1.85 4.66 16.70
N LYS A 70 3.19 4.62 16.69
CA LYS A 70 4.03 5.61 17.37
C LYS A 70 3.77 7.03 16.85
N TYR A 71 3.61 7.18 15.53
CA TYR A 71 3.25 8.47 14.94
C TYR A 71 1.87 8.96 15.40
N CYS A 72 0.86 8.09 15.36
CA CYS A 72 -0.50 8.43 15.77
C CYS A 72 -0.57 8.88 17.24
N LYS A 73 0.05 8.13 18.17
CA LYS A 73 0.12 8.51 19.59
C LYS A 73 0.78 9.87 19.80
N LYS A 74 1.83 10.19 19.04
CA LYS A 74 2.51 11.49 19.13
C LYS A 74 1.65 12.62 18.55
N ARG A 75 0.92 12.35 17.48
CA ARG A 75 0.18 13.36 16.69
C ARG A 75 -1.20 13.68 17.26
N PHE A 76 -1.88 12.68 17.83
CA PHE A 76 -3.27 12.79 18.28
C PHE A 76 -3.35 12.61 19.80
N LYS A 77 -3.72 13.69 20.50
CA LYS A 77 -3.73 13.74 21.98
C LYS A 77 -4.75 12.79 22.62
N THR A 78 -5.74 12.32 21.87
CA THR A 78 -6.82 11.43 22.32
C THR A 78 -6.72 10.04 21.70
N TRP A 79 -5.54 9.64 21.20
CA TRP A 79 -5.38 8.40 20.45
C TRP A 79 -5.76 7.13 21.24
N ASP A 80 -5.43 7.10 22.53
CA ASP A 80 -5.68 5.96 23.42
C ASP A 80 -6.94 6.17 24.29
N ARG A 81 -7.76 7.18 24.00
CA ARG A 81 -8.89 7.60 24.84
C ARG A 81 -10.22 7.11 24.29
#